data_AF-A0A524D1A0-F1
#
_entry.id   AF-A0A524D1A0-F1
#
_cell.length_a   1.000
_cell.length_b   1.000
_cell.length_c   1.000
_cell.angle_alpha   90.00
_cell.angle_beta   90.00
_cell.angle_gamma   90.00
#
_symmetry.space_group_name_H-M   'P 1'
#
loop_
_entity.id
_entity.type
_entity.pdbx_description
1 polymer ?
#
loop_
_entity_poly.entity_id
_entity_poly.type
_entity_poly.pdbx_seq_one_letter_code
_entity_poly.pdbx_strand_id
1 'polypeptide(L)'
;MPRCYHCGERFDDLYKCDKCNQYYCYLHKDPINHECNIVKASLELQYSSNEPSHDYLNSHNQSSTNYAENISSTHQQQPNYQSSYSESSEIRGTTDGTFTWYRRESNIPDNAFSPNSGIEFKGILLPYKPEFLHLLIGSVLIYIIGLMGFYNPQNQQLLNDLGFGWIIFMVAGFYTTAFLFHEFGHRQVAIHFGLQTKFRLLKFGMIITAFGLLMGLISIASGVQGLPGLALPGAVVVLGLDKIDKKTGLCKAAGPTVNLIYGSILFAVSFLISIFPINLFIGMAASINFMLGLFNLIPIGILDGENIFKWNKKVYFFLVISMLILIIINYISIYLPPASNPYYI
;
A
#
# COMPACT_ATOMS: atom_id res chain seq x y z
N MET A 1 -21.76 -34.75 -29.79
CA MET A 1 -21.22 -33.38 -29.69
C MET A 1 -19.75 -33.41 -29.24
N PRO A 2 -18.81 -33.20 -30.17
CA PRO A 2 -17.42 -32.91 -29.84
C PRO A 2 -17.31 -31.55 -29.10
N ARG A 3 -16.13 -31.26 -28.53
CA ARG A 3 -15.87 -30.04 -27.73
C ARG A 3 -14.93 -29.09 -28.46
N CYS A 4 -15.17 -27.79 -28.31
CA CYS A 4 -14.23 -26.76 -28.74
C CYS A 4 -12.98 -26.79 -27.86
N TYR A 5 -11.79 -26.82 -28.47
CA TYR A 5 -10.51 -26.84 -27.76
C TYR A 5 -10.25 -25.56 -26.93
N HIS A 6 -10.84 -24.41 -27.32
CA HIS A 6 -10.64 -23.13 -26.63
C HIS A 6 -11.58 -22.93 -25.43
N CYS A 7 -12.91 -23.01 -25.63
CA CYS A 7 -13.88 -22.76 -24.55
C CYS A 7 -14.39 -24.02 -23.83
N GLY A 8 -14.06 -25.23 -24.29
CA GLY A 8 -14.48 -26.49 -23.66
C GLY A 8 -15.95 -26.87 -23.85
N GLU A 9 -16.79 -25.96 -24.37
CA GLU A 9 -18.21 -26.20 -24.64
C GLU A 9 -18.43 -27.16 -25.81
N ARG A 10 -19.62 -27.77 -25.82
CA ARG A 10 -20.06 -28.78 -26.80
C ARG A 10 -20.85 -28.12 -27.92
N PHE A 11 -20.49 -28.45 -29.16
CA PHE A 11 -21.17 -28.01 -30.37
C PHE A 11 -21.44 -29.21 -31.27
N ASP A 12 -22.37 -29.07 -32.20
CA ASP A 12 -22.62 -30.08 -33.23
C ASP A 12 -21.55 -29.99 -34.33
N ASP A 13 -21.28 -28.77 -34.82
CA ASP A 13 -20.22 -28.49 -35.80
C ASP A 13 -18.95 -27.92 -35.15
N LEU A 14 -17.79 -28.39 -35.61
CA LEU A 14 -16.48 -27.83 -35.27
C LEU A 14 -15.61 -27.63 -36.52
N TYR A 15 -14.83 -26.56 -36.50
CA TYR A 15 -13.88 -26.17 -37.54
C TYR A 15 -12.47 -26.55 -37.13
N LYS A 16 -11.74 -27.24 -38.01
CA LYS A 16 -10.34 -27.58 -37.79
C LYS A 16 -9.45 -26.39 -38.20
N CYS A 17 -8.45 -26.04 -37.38
CA CYS A 17 -7.46 -25.04 -37.76
C CYS A 17 -6.26 -25.70 -38.48
N ASP A 18 -5.92 -25.23 -39.67
CA ASP A 18 -4.81 -25.76 -40.48
C ASP A 18 -3.41 -25.52 -39.88
N LYS A 19 -3.29 -24.64 -38.86
CA LYS A 19 -2.01 -24.32 -38.21
C LYS A 19 -1.74 -25.22 -37.01
N CYS A 20 -2.64 -25.26 -36.03
CA CYS A 20 -2.47 -26.04 -34.81
C CYS A 20 -3.14 -27.44 -34.85
N ASN A 21 -3.85 -27.77 -35.94
CA ASN A 21 -4.60 -29.03 -36.13
C ASN A 21 -5.72 -29.32 -35.10
N GLN A 22 -6.07 -28.36 -34.23
CA GLN A 22 -7.15 -28.50 -33.24
C GLN A 22 -8.53 -28.08 -33.80
N TYR A 23 -9.59 -28.45 -33.07
CA TYR A 23 -10.99 -28.23 -33.44
C TYR A 23 -11.67 -27.16 -32.57
N TYR A 24 -12.39 -26.23 -33.22
CA TYR A 24 -12.94 -25.03 -32.60
C TYR A 24 -14.39 -24.77 -33.01
N CYS A 25 -15.18 -24.11 -32.16
CA CYS A 25 -16.53 -23.68 -32.51
C CYS A 25 -16.51 -22.44 -33.41
N TYR A 26 -17.67 -22.04 -33.93
CA TYR A 26 -17.80 -20.91 -34.88
C TYR A 26 -17.23 -19.57 -34.35
N LEU A 27 -17.22 -19.33 -33.04
CA LEU A 27 -16.62 -18.14 -32.41
C LEU A 27 -15.08 -18.18 -32.38
N HIS A 28 -14.51 -19.38 -32.32
CA HIS A 28 -13.09 -19.65 -32.13
C HIS A 28 -12.42 -20.23 -33.39
N LYS A 29 -13.11 -20.26 -34.53
CA LYS A 29 -12.58 -20.77 -35.80
C LYS A 29 -11.33 -20.00 -36.26
N ASP A 30 -11.30 -18.69 -36.00
CA ASP A 30 -10.25 -17.80 -36.48
C ASP A 30 -8.99 -17.91 -35.59
N PRO A 31 -7.78 -18.05 -36.17
CA PRO A 31 -6.53 -18.28 -35.40
C PRO A 31 -6.21 -17.24 -34.32
N ILE A 32 -6.70 -16.01 -34.46
CA ILE A 32 -6.53 -14.95 -33.45
C ILE A 32 -7.42 -15.23 -32.23
N ASN A 33 -8.68 -15.64 -32.47
CA ASN A 33 -9.70 -15.81 -31.42
C ASN A 33 -9.48 -17.04 -30.54
N HIS A 34 -8.70 -18.02 -31.01
CA HIS A 34 -8.25 -19.17 -30.20
C HIS A 34 -6.77 -19.10 -29.80
N GLU A 35 -6.15 -17.93 -29.91
CA GLU A 35 -4.76 -17.67 -29.53
C GLU A 35 -3.74 -18.64 -30.17
N CYS A 36 -3.82 -18.86 -31.48
CA CYS A 36 -2.93 -19.77 -32.19
C CYS A 36 -1.46 -19.33 -32.09
N ASN A 37 -0.68 -20.00 -31.23
CA ASN A 37 0.72 -19.68 -30.96
C ASN A 37 1.59 -19.58 -32.22
N ILE A 38 1.32 -20.41 -33.25
CA ILE A 38 2.03 -20.39 -34.53
C ILE A 38 1.80 -19.07 -35.27
N VAL A 39 0.57 -18.54 -35.23
CA VAL A 39 0.22 -17.26 -35.88
C VAL A 39 0.76 -16.09 -35.07
N LYS A 40 0.64 -16.11 -33.73
CA LYS A 40 1.24 -15.08 -32.85
C LYS A 40 2.75 -14.96 -33.07
N ALA A 41 3.49 -16.08 -33.06
CA ALA A 41 4.93 -16.08 -33.33
C ALA A 41 5.28 -15.53 -34.72
N SER A 42 4.50 -15.84 -35.76
CA SER A 42 4.73 -15.28 -37.10
C SER A 42 4.48 -13.77 -37.19
N LEU A 43 3.54 -13.24 -36.40
CA LEU A 43 3.27 -11.80 -36.32
C LEU A 43 4.37 -11.07 -35.54
N GLU A 44 4.80 -11.63 -34.40
CA GLU A 44 5.89 -11.05 -33.59
C GLU A 44 7.20 -10.94 -34.39
N LEU A 45 7.52 -11.96 -35.19
CA LEU A 45 8.68 -11.93 -36.11
C LEU A 45 8.56 -10.85 -37.21
N GLN A 46 7.35 -10.54 -37.69
CA GLN A 46 7.13 -9.45 -38.66
C GLN A 46 7.23 -8.05 -38.05
N TYR A 47 6.96 -7.90 -36.75
CA TYR A 47 7.19 -6.62 -36.04
C TYR A 47 8.68 -6.39 -35.75
N SER A 48 9.44 -7.43 -35.40
CA SER A 48 10.89 -7.31 -35.14
C SER A 48 11.75 -7.00 -36.37
N SER A 49 11.22 -7.14 -37.59
CA SER A 49 11.96 -6.93 -38.84
C SER A 49 11.76 -5.54 -39.48
N ASN A 50 11.12 -4.59 -38.80
CA ASN A 50 10.72 -3.28 -39.35
C ASN A 50 11.26 -2.05 -38.57
N GLU A 51 12.22 -2.21 -37.65
CA GLU A 51 12.89 -1.04 -37.04
C GLU A 51 14.04 -0.51 -37.93
N PRO A 52 14.13 0.80 -38.20
CA PRO A 52 15.26 1.39 -38.93
C PRO A 52 16.52 1.46 -38.06
N SER A 53 17.63 0.92 -38.57
CA SER A 53 18.96 0.98 -37.94
C SER A 53 19.53 2.41 -37.93
N HIS A 54 19.90 2.91 -36.76
CA HIS A 54 20.80 4.06 -36.62
C HIS A 54 22.23 3.61 -36.32
N ASP A 55 23.05 3.52 -37.37
CA ASP A 55 24.50 3.33 -37.29
C ASP A 55 25.21 4.57 -36.73
N TYR A 56 26.19 4.37 -35.84
CA TYR A 56 27.39 5.22 -35.74
C TYR A 56 28.62 4.44 -35.22
N LEU A 57 29.53 4.13 -36.17
CA LEU A 57 30.99 3.98 -36.07
C LEU A 57 31.67 3.22 -34.90
N ASN A 58 32.26 2.06 -35.23
CA ASN A 58 33.71 1.76 -35.28
C ASN A 58 34.72 2.73 -34.57
N SER A 59 35.87 2.29 -34.01
CA SER A 59 36.47 0.95 -33.78
C SER A 59 37.82 1.09 -32.99
N HIS A 60 38.55 -0.04 -32.85
CA HIS A 60 40.00 -0.19 -32.59
C HIS A 60 40.56 -0.43 -31.16
N ASN A 61 41.11 -1.65 -31.03
CA ASN A 61 42.41 -2.05 -30.44
C ASN A 61 42.70 -2.00 -28.93
N GLN A 62 42.85 -3.22 -28.38
CA GLN A 62 44.03 -3.75 -27.68
C GLN A 62 45.00 -2.74 -27.00
N SER A 63 45.22 -2.91 -25.68
CA SER A 63 46.52 -3.33 -25.11
C SER A 63 46.48 -3.49 -23.58
N SER A 64 47.32 -4.40 -23.07
CA SER A 64 47.51 -4.69 -21.64
C SER A 64 48.36 -3.63 -20.93
N THR A 65 48.15 -3.38 -19.63
CA THR A 65 49.20 -3.44 -18.57
C THR A 65 48.65 -3.10 -17.17
N ASN A 66 49.35 -3.60 -16.14
CA ASN A 66 49.01 -3.41 -14.73
C ASN A 66 49.43 -2.03 -14.22
N TYR A 67 48.74 -1.50 -13.20
CA TYR A 67 49.34 -1.02 -11.94
C TYR A 67 48.26 -0.97 -10.85
N ALA A 68 48.65 -1.09 -9.58
CA ALA A 68 47.75 -1.15 -8.44
C ALA A 68 48.00 0.02 -7.49
N GLU A 69 46.94 0.65 -6.96
CA GLU A 69 46.97 1.27 -5.63
C GLU A 69 45.57 1.49 -5.01
N ASN A 70 45.41 0.89 -3.83
CA ASN A 70 44.57 1.26 -2.67
C ASN A 70 44.48 2.81 -2.46
N ILE A 71 43.57 3.47 -1.73
CA ILE A 71 42.49 3.19 -0.75
C ILE A 71 41.74 4.55 -0.59
N SER A 72 40.47 4.73 -0.20
CA SER A 72 39.20 3.96 -0.20
C SER A 72 38.06 4.92 0.18
N SER A 73 36.80 4.62 -0.14
CA SER A 73 35.62 5.36 0.37
C SER A 73 34.45 4.43 0.71
N THR A 74 33.99 4.49 1.96
CA THR A 74 32.97 3.59 2.52
C THR A 74 31.57 3.92 2.00
N HIS A 75 31.05 3.11 1.07
CA HIS A 75 29.61 3.03 0.81
C HIS A 75 28.97 1.93 1.67
N GLN A 76 27.87 2.28 2.33
CA GLN A 76 27.09 1.38 3.17
C GLN A 76 26.51 0.23 2.33
N GLN A 77 26.67 -1.00 2.81
CA GLN A 77 26.29 -2.21 2.09
C GLN A 77 24.77 -2.31 1.93
N GLN A 78 24.31 -2.42 0.70
CA GLN A 78 22.99 -2.99 0.41
C GLN A 78 23.03 -4.50 0.69
N PRO A 79 22.00 -5.10 1.31
CA PRO A 79 21.95 -6.55 1.48
C PRO A 79 21.85 -7.23 0.11
N ASN A 80 22.90 -7.99 -0.22
CA ASN A 80 23.03 -8.68 -1.50
C ASN A 80 22.03 -9.84 -1.57
N TYR A 81 21.00 -9.73 -2.41
CA TYR A 81 20.07 -10.83 -2.69
C TYR A 81 20.79 -11.88 -3.55
N GLN A 82 21.49 -12.81 -2.91
CA GLN A 82 21.94 -14.04 -3.57
C GLN A 82 20.73 -14.93 -3.85
N SER A 83 20.22 -14.86 -5.08
CA SER A 83 19.33 -15.89 -5.61
C SER A 83 20.11 -17.20 -5.73
N SER A 84 19.66 -18.22 -5.01
CA SER A 84 20.13 -19.59 -5.21
C SER A 84 19.61 -20.08 -6.56
N TYR A 85 20.43 -19.98 -7.61
CA TYR A 85 20.17 -20.59 -8.90
C TYR A 85 20.16 -22.12 -8.77
N SER A 86 18.98 -22.68 -8.53
CA SER A 86 18.72 -24.08 -8.87
C SER A 86 18.39 -24.16 -10.36
N GLU A 87 19.40 -24.38 -11.20
CA GLU A 87 19.18 -24.86 -12.57
C GLU A 87 18.64 -26.30 -12.53
N SER A 88 17.36 -26.45 -12.19
CA SER A 88 16.61 -27.62 -12.62
C SER A 88 16.26 -27.41 -14.08
N SER A 89 16.90 -28.18 -14.96
CA SER A 89 16.49 -28.31 -16.36
C SER A 89 15.11 -28.99 -16.42
N GLU A 90 14.06 -28.17 -16.29
CA GLU A 90 12.68 -28.65 -16.30
C GLU A 90 12.39 -29.35 -17.62
N ILE A 91 12.17 -30.67 -17.55
CA ILE A 91 11.80 -31.49 -18.69
C ILE A 91 10.37 -31.10 -19.09
N ARG A 92 10.26 -30.25 -20.12
CA ARG A 92 8.98 -29.73 -20.63
C ARG A 92 8.27 -30.75 -21.51
N GLY A 93 7.69 -31.75 -20.85
CA GLY A 93 6.86 -32.80 -21.44
C GLY A 93 7.54 -34.16 -21.46
N THR A 94 6.77 -35.19 -21.12
CA THR A 94 7.15 -36.60 -21.25
C THR A 94 6.74 -37.15 -22.63
N THR A 95 7.47 -38.14 -23.13
CA THR A 95 7.19 -38.77 -24.44
C THR A 95 5.91 -39.62 -24.49
N ASP A 96 5.18 -39.71 -23.37
CA ASP A 96 3.90 -40.41 -23.25
C ASP A 96 2.67 -39.56 -23.65
N GLY A 97 2.89 -38.29 -24.03
CA GLY A 97 1.83 -37.37 -24.44
C GLY A 97 1.07 -36.72 -23.29
N THR A 98 1.52 -36.88 -22.04
CA THR A 98 0.94 -36.15 -20.90
C THR A 98 1.58 -34.76 -20.76
N PHE A 99 0.74 -33.72 -20.79
CA PHE A 99 1.17 -32.33 -20.61
C PHE A 99 0.66 -31.80 -19.26
N THR A 100 1.57 -31.61 -18.30
CA THR A 100 1.29 -30.85 -17.08
C THR A 100 1.30 -29.35 -17.39
N TRP A 101 0.12 -28.74 -17.39
CA TRP A 101 -0.02 -27.29 -17.55
C TRP A 101 0.36 -26.56 -16.26
N TYR A 102 1.61 -26.11 -16.19
CA TYR A 102 2.02 -25.14 -15.18
C TYR A 102 1.44 -23.76 -15.56
N ARG A 103 0.60 -23.20 -14.69
CA ARG A 103 0.20 -21.79 -14.81
C ARG A 103 1.46 -20.96 -14.70
N ARG A 104 1.75 -20.14 -15.72
CA ARG A 104 2.81 -19.13 -15.65
C ARG A 104 2.47 -18.18 -14.50
N GLU A 105 3.08 -18.38 -13.35
CA GLU A 105 3.13 -17.35 -12.32
C GLU A 105 3.80 -16.14 -12.97
N SER A 106 3.16 -14.97 -12.90
CA SER A 106 3.76 -13.76 -13.46
C SER A 106 4.98 -13.46 -12.60
N ASN A 107 6.18 -13.74 -13.12
CA ASN A 107 7.44 -13.40 -12.47
C ASN A 107 7.42 -11.89 -12.20
N ILE A 108 7.17 -11.52 -10.95
CA ILE A 108 7.22 -10.14 -10.49
C ILE A 108 8.69 -9.73 -10.67
N PRO A 109 9.00 -8.73 -11.53
CA PRO A 109 10.38 -8.38 -11.81
C PRO A 109 11.06 -7.83 -10.56
N ASP A 110 12.38 -8.00 -10.44
CA ASP A 110 13.17 -7.72 -9.22
C ASP A 110 13.00 -6.29 -8.67
N ASN A 111 12.53 -5.36 -9.49
CA ASN A 111 12.03 -4.06 -9.06
C ASN A 111 10.79 -3.66 -9.87
N ALA A 112 9.61 -4.17 -9.50
CA ALA A 112 8.34 -3.85 -10.15
C ALA A 112 7.98 -2.36 -10.14
N PHE A 113 8.53 -1.60 -9.20
CA PHE A 113 8.35 -0.14 -9.11
C PHE A 113 9.38 0.68 -9.91
N SER A 114 10.22 0.04 -10.73
CA SER A 114 11.08 0.74 -11.69
C SER A 114 10.27 1.17 -12.93
N PRO A 115 10.66 2.23 -13.66
CA PRO A 115 10.00 2.62 -14.91
C PRO A 115 10.04 1.53 -15.99
N ASN A 116 11.06 0.66 -15.94
CA ASN A 116 11.34 -0.37 -16.94
C ASN A 116 10.72 -1.74 -16.57
N SER A 117 9.87 -1.82 -15.54
CA SER A 117 9.30 -3.09 -15.07
C SER A 117 8.19 -3.65 -15.97
N GLY A 118 7.66 -2.86 -16.90
CA GLY A 118 6.47 -3.20 -17.69
C GLY A 118 5.15 -3.17 -16.90
N ILE A 119 5.15 -2.80 -15.61
CA ILE A 119 3.95 -2.79 -14.75
C ILE A 119 3.38 -1.38 -14.64
N GLU A 120 2.22 -1.15 -15.26
CA GLU A 120 1.50 0.12 -15.16
C GLU A 120 0.59 0.16 -13.92
N PHE A 121 0.98 0.92 -12.90
CA PHE A 121 0.17 1.12 -11.70
C PHE A 121 -0.94 2.16 -11.90
N LYS A 122 -2.12 1.68 -12.31
CA LYS A 122 -3.33 2.52 -12.39
C LYS A 122 -3.67 3.09 -11.01
N GLY A 123 -3.88 4.40 -10.95
CA GLY A 123 -4.32 5.09 -9.73
C GLY A 123 -3.23 5.74 -8.87
N ILE A 124 -1.93 5.58 -9.18
CA ILE A 124 -0.86 6.33 -8.48
C ILE A 124 -0.71 7.74 -9.05
N LEU A 125 -0.57 8.76 -8.19
CA LEU A 125 -0.48 10.17 -8.64
C LEU A 125 0.89 10.54 -9.25
N LEU A 126 1.98 9.93 -8.79
CA LEU A 126 3.37 10.20 -9.25
C LEU A 126 4.21 8.91 -9.33
N PRO A 127 3.94 7.99 -10.28
CA PRO A 127 4.50 6.62 -10.27
C PRO A 127 6.04 6.57 -10.25
N TYR A 128 6.70 7.42 -11.05
CA TYR A 128 8.16 7.42 -11.22
C TYR A 128 8.95 8.18 -10.15
N LYS A 129 8.28 8.83 -9.18
CA LYS A 129 8.95 9.59 -8.11
C LYS A 129 9.37 8.69 -6.94
N PRO A 130 10.41 9.04 -6.15
CA PRO A 130 10.89 8.21 -5.05
C PRO A 130 9.86 8.11 -3.91
N GLU A 131 9.86 6.97 -3.19
CA GLU A 131 8.96 6.69 -2.04
C GLU A 131 8.99 7.83 -0.99
N PHE A 132 10.19 8.37 -0.70
CA PHE A 132 10.37 9.51 0.19
C PHE A 132 9.55 10.74 -0.18
N LEU A 133 9.40 11.07 -1.47
CA LEU A 133 8.60 12.23 -1.90
C LEU A 133 7.10 11.99 -1.64
N HIS A 134 6.62 10.77 -1.86
CA HIS A 134 5.23 10.39 -1.55
C HIS A 134 4.98 10.49 -0.04
N LEU A 135 5.88 9.93 0.78
CA LEU A 135 5.80 10.01 2.25
C LEU A 135 5.84 11.45 2.75
N LEU A 136 6.74 12.29 2.22
CA LEU A 136 6.85 13.69 2.60
C LEU A 136 5.57 14.48 2.31
N ILE A 137 5.04 14.37 1.09
CA ILE A 137 3.79 15.04 0.70
C ILE A 137 2.61 14.54 1.55
N GLY A 138 2.48 13.21 1.73
CA GLY A 138 1.45 12.63 2.58
C GLY A 138 1.52 13.13 4.02
N SER A 139 2.72 13.14 4.61
CA SER A 139 2.96 13.62 5.98
C SER A 139 2.59 15.09 6.14
N VAL A 140 3.02 15.95 5.20
CA VAL A 140 2.71 17.39 5.23
C VAL A 140 1.20 17.64 5.12
N LEU A 141 0.50 16.89 4.26
CA LEU A 141 -0.96 17.01 4.12
C LEU A 141 -1.70 16.57 5.39
N ILE A 142 -1.34 15.42 5.98
CA ILE A 142 -1.93 14.94 7.24
C ILE A 142 -1.63 15.92 8.39
N TYR A 143 -0.42 16.46 8.47
CA TYR A 143 -0.04 17.43 9.48
C TYR A 143 -0.84 18.73 9.38
N ILE A 144 -1.01 19.27 8.17
CA ILE A 144 -1.84 20.46 7.91
C ILE A 144 -3.31 20.20 8.27
N ILE A 145 -3.87 19.05 7.86
CA ILE A 145 -5.25 18.67 8.20
C ILE A 145 -5.41 18.49 9.71
N GLY A 146 -4.40 17.95 10.39
CA GLY A 146 -4.36 17.87 11.86
C GLY A 146 -4.39 19.25 12.50
N LEU A 147 -3.48 20.16 12.12
CA LEU A 147 -3.45 21.53 12.62
C LEU A 147 -4.80 22.22 12.44
N MET A 148 -5.41 22.10 11.25
CA MET A 148 -6.70 22.72 10.96
C MET A 148 -7.85 22.07 11.73
N GLY A 149 -7.87 20.75 11.87
CA GLY A 149 -8.93 20.00 12.55
C GLY A 149 -8.92 20.15 14.07
N PHE A 150 -7.75 20.39 14.68
CA PHE A 150 -7.63 20.66 16.13
C PHE A 150 -7.61 22.15 16.46
N TYR A 151 -7.57 23.05 15.47
CA TYR A 151 -7.64 24.49 15.71
C TYR A 151 -9.04 24.93 16.13
N ASN A 152 -9.15 25.42 17.35
CA ASN A 152 -10.31 26.15 17.83
C ASN A 152 -9.83 27.48 18.44
N PRO A 153 -10.33 28.66 18.00
CA PRO A 153 -9.84 29.95 18.47
C PRO A 153 -9.91 30.14 19.99
N GLN A 154 -11.01 29.71 20.62
CA GLN A 154 -11.21 29.86 22.07
C GLN A 154 -10.24 28.99 22.88
N ASN A 155 -10.11 27.71 22.49
CA ASN A 155 -9.17 26.79 23.13
C ASN A 155 -7.71 27.21 22.89
N GLN A 156 -7.37 27.70 21.69
CA GLN A 156 -6.01 28.15 21.39
C GLN A 156 -5.65 29.42 22.16
N GLN A 157 -6.59 30.34 22.36
CA GLN A 157 -6.37 31.52 23.22
C GLN A 157 -6.06 31.07 24.66
N LEU A 158 -6.89 30.20 25.25
CA LEU A 158 -6.66 29.66 26.58
C LEU A 158 -5.30 28.93 26.69
N LEU A 159 -4.92 28.14 25.68
CA LEU A 159 -3.62 27.48 25.64
C LEU A 159 -2.45 28.47 25.56
N ASN A 160 -2.59 29.56 24.79
CA ASN A 160 -1.57 30.61 24.72
C ASN A 160 -1.42 31.33 26.06
N ASP A 161 -2.53 31.69 26.71
CA ASP A 161 -2.55 32.38 28.01
C ASP A 161 -1.92 31.53 29.14
N LEU A 162 -2.01 30.20 29.03
CA LEU A 162 -1.36 29.22 29.92
C LEU A 162 0.09 28.87 29.51
N GLY A 163 0.63 29.44 28.42
CA GLY A 163 1.98 29.11 27.91
C GLY A 163 2.10 27.79 27.13
N PHE A 164 0.98 27.10 26.89
CA PHE A 164 0.90 25.81 26.19
C PHE A 164 0.46 25.92 24.72
N GLY A 165 0.56 27.11 24.11
CA GLY A 165 0.14 27.35 22.72
C GLY A 165 0.76 26.41 21.67
N TRP A 166 1.90 25.78 21.99
CA TRP A 166 2.58 24.80 21.14
C TRP A 166 1.89 23.43 21.05
N ILE A 167 0.95 23.12 21.94
CA ILE A 167 0.27 21.81 22.01
C ILE A 167 -0.41 21.43 20.69
N ILE A 168 -0.95 22.39 19.93
CA ILE A 168 -1.59 22.12 18.64
C ILE A 168 -0.63 21.46 17.63
N PHE A 169 0.64 21.88 17.61
CA PHE A 169 1.68 21.27 16.77
C PHE A 169 2.03 19.85 17.26
N MET A 170 2.04 19.62 18.58
CA MET A 170 2.23 18.29 19.17
C MET A 170 1.11 17.32 18.74
N VAL A 171 -0.15 17.74 18.83
CA VAL A 171 -1.30 16.88 18.46
C VAL A 171 -1.36 16.62 16.96
N ALA A 172 -1.07 17.61 16.11
CA ALA A 172 -0.93 17.40 14.67
C ALA A 172 0.25 16.47 14.33
N GLY A 173 1.34 16.55 15.10
CA GLY A 173 2.46 15.61 15.04
C GLY A 173 2.01 14.18 15.36
N PHE A 174 1.28 13.97 16.46
CA PHE A 174 0.72 12.67 16.82
C PHE A 174 -0.26 12.11 15.77
N TYR A 175 -1.10 12.94 15.16
CA TYR A 175 -1.97 12.50 14.07
C TYR A 175 -1.16 12.04 12.84
N THR A 176 -0.07 12.74 12.54
CA THR A 176 0.85 12.39 11.44
C THR A 176 1.59 11.09 11.73
N THR A 177 2.09 10.88 12.96
CA THR A 177 2.75 9.62 13.34
C THR A 177 1.77 8.46 13.42
N ALA A 178 0.52 8.66 13.82
CA ALA A 178 -0.52 7.63 13.77
C ALA A 178 -0.72 7.10 12.34
N PHE A 179 -0.84 8.00 11.36
CA PHE A 179 -0.90 7.62 9.94
C PHE A 179 0.38 6.93 9.45
N LEU A 180 1.55 7.49 9.74
CA LEU A 180 2.82 6.91 9.28
C LEU A 180 3.10 5.53 9.89
N PHE A 181 2.82 5.33 11.17
CA PHE A 181 3.04 4.05 11.84
C PHE A 181 2.03 2.99 11.37
N HIS A 182 0.78 3.37 11.07
CA HIS A 182 -0.19 2.51 10.40
C HIS A 182 0.36 1.95 9.08
N GLU A 183 0.78 2.84 8.19
CA GLU A 183 1.33 2.49 6.87
C GLU A 183 2.63 1.68 6.99
N PHE A 184 3.53 2.07 7.89
CA PHE A 184 4.75 1.31 8.17
C PHE A 184 4.46 -0.08 8.74
N GLY A 185 3.36 -0.27 9.48
CA GLY A 185 2.88 -1.58 9.90
C GLY A 185 2.63 -2.52 8.72
N HIS A 186 1.85 -2.08 7.73
CA HIS A 186 1.64 -2.84 6.49
C HIS A 186 2.95 -3.13 5.77
N ARG A 187 3.79 -2.10 5.59
CA ARG A 187 5.08 -2.20 4.88
C ARG A 187 6.01 -3.22 5.55
N GLN A 188 6.11 -3.21 6.87
CA GLN A 188 7.01 -4.09 7.61
C GLN A 188 6.59 -5.56 7.52
N VAL A 189 5.28 -5.84 7.58
CA VAL A 189 4.75 -7.20 7.41
C VAL A 189 4.86 -7.68 5.96
N ALA A 190 4.66 -6.81 4.98
CA ALA A 190 4.90 -7.13 3.56
C ALA A 190 6.38 -7.49 3.30
N ILE A 191 7.33 -6.70 3.83
CA ILE A 191 8.77 -6.98 3.75
C ILE A 191 9.11 -8.32 4.42
N HIS A 192 8.52 -8.61 5.58
CA HIS A 192 8.72 -9.89 6.27
C HIS A 192 8.28 -11.10 5.44
N PHE A 193 7.25 -10.96 4.59
CA PHE A 193 6.82 -12.00 3.65
C PHE A 193 7.59 -12.02 2.32
N GLY A 194 8.65 -11.21 2.18
CA GLY A 194 9.46 -11.10 0.96
C GLY A 194 8.72 -10.41 -0.20
N LEU A 195 7.64 -9.67 0.08
CA LEU A 195 6.84 -9.02 -0.94
C LEU A 195 7.42 -7.66 -1.31
N GLN A 196 7.30 -7.27 -2.58
CA GLN A 196 7.67 -5.93 -3.02
C GLN A 196 6.60 -4.93 -2.60
N THR A 197 7.03 -3.87 -1.92
CA THR A 197 6.15 -2.86 -1.31
C THR A 197 6.76 -1.46 -1.35
N LYS A 198 5.96 -0.44 -1.64
CA LYS A 198 6.32 0.99 -1.51
C LYS A 198 5.10 1.83 -1.11
N PHE A 199 5.29 2.84 -0.27
CA PHE A 199 4.28 3.87 -0.04
C PHE A 199 4.09 4.75 -1.27
N ARG A 200 2.82 4.98 -1.67
CA ARG A 200 2.44 5.70 -2.88
C ARG A 200 1.19 6.55 -2.67
N LEU A 201 1.23 7.81 -3.12
CA LEU A 201 0.05 8.68 -3.19
C LEU A 201 -0.93 8.17 -4.25
N LEU A 202 -2.20 8.09 -3.88
CA LEU A 202 -3.28 7.58 -4.73
C LEU A 202 -4.10 8.74 -5.28
N LYS A 203 -4.43 8.73 -6.58
CA LYS A 203 -5.22 9.78 -7.24
C LYS A 203 -6.56 10.00 -6.53
N PHE A 204 -7.29 8.93 -6.24
CA PHE A 204 -8.57 8.98 -5.51
C PHE A 204 -8.40 9.46 -4.06
N GLY A 205 -7.38 8.95 -3.37
CA GLY A 205 -7.04 9.33 -2.01
C GLY A 205 -6.66 10.82 -1.85
N MET A 206 -5.97 11.36 -2.84
CA MET A 206 -5.64 12.79 -2.93
C MET A 206 -6.87 13.67 -3.21
N ILE A 207 -7.88 13.18 -3.94
CA ILE A 207 -9.17 13.90 -4.11
C ILE A 207 -9.90 13.99 -2.76
N ILE A 208 -10.00 12.88 -2.02
CA ILE A 208 -10.59 12.88 -0.66
C ILE A 208 -9.82 13.83 0.25
N THR A 209 -8.48 13.77 0.23
CA THR A 209 -7.61 14.62 1.06
C THR A 209 -7.77 16.11 0.72
N ALA A 210 -7.89 16.46 -0.56
CA ALA A 210 -8.16 17.83 -1.00
C ALA A 210 -9.55 18.32 -0.56
N PHE A 211 -10.57 17.45 -0.60
CA PHE A 211 -11.90 17.76 -0.06
C PHE A 211 -11.86 17.96 1.46
N GLY A 212 -11.14 17.11 2.21
CA GLY A 212 -10.93 17.27 3.65
C GLY A 212 -10.26 18.60 4.01
N LEU A 213 -9.23 19.00 3.25
CA LEU A 213 -8.56 20.29 3.43
C LEU A 213 -9.48 21.48 3.10
N LEU A 214 -10.29 21.39 2.03
CA LEU A 214 -11.28 22.42 1.69
C LEU A 214 -12.34 22.57 2.80
N MET A 215 -12.87 21.46 3.32
CA MET A 215 -13.83 21.47 4.43
C MET A 215 -13.22 22.04 5.71
N GLY A 216 -11.94 21.77 5.98
CA GLY A 216 -11.21 22.38 7.09
C GLY A 216 -11.05 23.90 6.94
N LEU A 217 -10.74 24.40 5.72
CA LEU A 217 -10.68 25.85 5.44
C LEU A 217 -12.05 26.52 5.67
N ILE A 218 -13.13 25.88 5.20
CA ILE A 218 -14.50 26.36 5.41
C ILE A 218 -14.86 26.37 6.90
N SER A 219 -14.47 25.34 7.66
CA SER A 219 -14.69 25.27 9.11
C SER A 219 -14.02 26.43 9.85
N ILE A 220 -12.74 26.70 9.55
CA ILE A 220 -12.00 27.83 10.15
C ILE A 220 -12.63 29.17 9.75
N ALA A 221 -13.00 29.35 8.47
CA ALA A 221 -13.56 30.60 7.97
C ALA A 221 -14.99 30.90 8.47
N SER A 222 -15.80 29.86 8.72
CA SER A 222 -17.19 30.00 9.20
C SER A 222 -17.31 29.96 10.73
N GLY A 223 -16.27 29.53 11.44
CA GLY A 223 -16.31 29.30 12.89
C GLY A 223 -17.15 28.07 13.32
N VAL A 224 -17.74 27.35 12.36
CA VAL A 224 -18.48 26.10 12.60
C VAL A 224 -17.49 24.95 12.61
N GLN A 225 -17.46 24.14 13.69
CA GLN A 225 -16.68 22.89 13.69
C GLN A 225 -17.21 21.96 12.59
N GLY A 226 -16.38 21.73 11.57
CA GLY A 226 -16.68 20.80 10.49
C GLY A 226 -16.54 19.35 10.92
N LEU A 227 -16.97 18.42 10.06
CA LEU A 227 -16.60 17.02 10.21
C LEU A 227 -15.07 16.86 10.23
N PRO A 228 -14.51 15.94 11.03
CA PRO A 228 -13.09 15.65 11.03
C PRO A 228 -12.65 15.29 9.61
N GLY A 229 -11.65 16.00 9.09
CA GLY A 229 -11.22 15.90 7.71
C GLY A 229 -10.73 14.49 7.37
N LEU A 230 -11.54 13.74 6.62
CA LEU A 230 -11.11 12.44 6.11
C LEU A 230 -9.96 12.64 5.12
N ALA A 231 -8.83 12.00 5.38
CA ALA A 231 -7.63 12.10 4.58
C ALA A 231 -7.03 10.71 4.36
N LEU A 232 -6.80 10.37 3.09
CA LEU A 232 -6.21 9.10 2.64
C LEU A 232 -5.21 9.41 1.50
N PRO A 233 -4.19 10.26 1.71
CA PRO A 233 -3.39 10.80 0.61
C PRO A 233 -2.64 9.72 -0.19
N GLY A 234 -2.27 8.63 0.47
CA GLY A 234 -1.64 7.46 -0.13
C GLY A 234 -1.88 6.22 0.69
N ALA A 235 -1.33 5.11 0.20
CA ALA A 235 -1.30 3.83 0.89
C ALA A 235 -0.01 3.08 0.53
N VAL A 236 0.36 2.10 1.34
CA VAL A 236 1.37 1.11 1.00
C VAL A 236 0.83 0.14 -0.05
N VAL A 237 1.39 0.25 -1.27
CA VAL A 237 1.10 -0.66 -2.38
C VAL A 237 1.99 -1.88 -2.23
N VAL A 238 1.38 -3.06 -2.08
CA VAL A 238 2.05 -4.36 -1.96
C VAL A 238 1.66 -5.23 -3.15
N LEU A 239 2.66 -5.88 -3.77
CA LEU A 239 2.44 -6.82 -4.87
C LEU A 239 2.33 -8.27 -4.37
N GLY A 240 1.51 -9.07 -5.02
CA GLY A 240 1.30 -10.49 -4.68
C GLY A 240 0.30 -10.74 -3.54
N LEU A 241 -0.57 -9.79 -3.23
CA LEU A 241 -1.68 -9.94 -2.27
C LEU A 241 -3.03 -10.20 -2.95
N ASP A 242 -3.01 -10.66 -4.21
CA ASP A 242 -4.19 -10.79 -5.09
C ASP A 242 -5.20 -11.85 -4.59
N LYS A 243 -4.75 -12.75 -3.70
CA LYS A 243 -5.58 -13.75 -3.02
C LYS A 243 -5.77 -13.33 -1.56
N ILE A 244 -6.98 -13.49 -1.04
CA ILE A 244 -7.28 -13.29 0.39
C ILE A 244 -6.81 -14.53 1.16
N ASP A 245 -5.52 -14.55 1.49
CA ASP A 245 -4.84 -15.61 2.22
C ASP A 245 -4.32 -15.13 3.59
N LYS A 246 -3.50 -15.96 4.26
CA LYS A 246 -2.88 -15.60 5.54
C LYS A 246 -1.89 -14.43 5.41
N LYS A 247 -1.19 -14.26 4.28
CA LYS A 247 -0.26 -13.15 4.06
C LYS A 247 -1.02 -11.84 3.90
N THR A 248 -2.05 -11.81 3.04
CA THR A 248 -2.93 -10.67 2.82
C THR A 248 -3.63 -10.26 4.12
N GLY A 249 -4.19 -11.22 4.84
CA GLY A 249 -4.84 -11.00 6.12
C GLY A 249 -3.93 -10.41 7.20
N LEU A 250 -2.73 -10.96 7.39
CA LEU A 250 -1.75 -10.43 8.35
C LEU A 250 -1.19 -9.07 7.93
N CYS A 251 -0.87 -8.89 6.64
CA CYS A 251 -0.41 -7.63 6.10
C CYS A 251 -1.45 -6.52 6.30
N LYS A 252 -2.73 -6.82 6.07
CA LYS A 252 -3.83 -5.86 6.26
C LYS A 252 -4.18 -5.64 7.73
N ALA A 253 -4.08 -6.64 8.59
CA ALA A 253 -4.25 -6.46 10.04
C ALA A 253 -3.13 -5.62 10.70
N ALA A 254 -1.95 -5.52 10.06
CA ALA A 254 -0.78 -4.87 10.64
C ALA A 254 -0.98 -3.39 10.99
N GLY A 255 -1.47 -2.56 10.06
CA GLY A 255 -1.71 -1.13 10.30
C GLY A 255 -2.67 -0.86 11.45
N PRO A 256 -3.89 -1.44 11.46
CA PRO A 256 -4.79 -1.34 12.60
C PRO A 256 -4.18 -1.87 13.91
N THR A 257 -3.38 -2.94 13.87
CA THR A 257 -2.69 -3.46 15.07
C THR A 257 -1.66 -2.46 15.61
N VAL A 258 -0.91 -1.79 14.75
CA VAL A 258 0.03 -0.72 15.17
C VAL A 258 -0.72 0.45 15.80
N ASN A 259 -1.85 0.88 15.24
CA ASN A 259 -2.66 1.94 15.85
C ASN A 259 -3.23 1.53 17.22
N LEU A 260 -3.63 0.27 17.39
CA LEU A 260 -4.08 -0.25 18.69
C LEU A 260 -2.96 -0.18 19.73
N ILE A 261 -1.75 -0.63 19.37
CA ILE A 261 -0.59 -0.62 20.27
C ILE A 261 -0.16 0.82 20.58
N TYR A 262 0.02 1.66 19.57
CA TYR A 262 0.48 3.04 19.75
C TYR A 262 -0.53 3.88 20.53
N GLY A 263 -1.82 3.77 20.21
CA GLY A 263 -2.89 4.40 20.99
C GLY A 263 -2.92 3.91 22.44
N SER A 264 -2.72 2.61 22.69
CA SER A 264 -2.67 2.07 24.06
C SER A 264 -1.46 2.58 24.85
N ILE A 265 -0.30 2.74 24.22
CA ILE A 265 0.89 3.33 24.84
C ILE A 265 0.63 4.80 25.18
N LEU A 266 0.08 5.59 24.26
CA LEU A 266 -0.27 7.00 24.51
C LEU A 266 -1.31 7.12 25.63
N PHE A 267 -2.31 6.25 25.68
CA PHE A 267 -3.33 6.21 26.73
C PHE A 267 -2.75 5.83 28.10
N ALA A 268 -1.73 4.96 28.16
CA ALA A 268 -1.02 4.71 29.42
C ALA A 268 -0.17 5.92 29.84
N VAL A 269 0.59 6.49 28.90
CA VAL A 269 1.46 7.66 29.13
C VAL A 269 0.67 8.89 29.56
N SER A 270 -0.58 9.06 29.09
CA SER A 270 -1.43 10.19 29.47
C SER A 270 -1.84 10.19 30.95
N PHE A 271 -1.73 9.08 31.67
CA PHE A 271 -1.89 9.04 33.13
C PHE A 271 -0.57 9.03 33.91
N LEU A 272 0.55 8.68 33.26
CA LEU A 272 1.88 8.72 33.88
C LEU A 272 2.47 10.14 33.94
N ILE A 273 1.99 11.05 33.07
CA ILE A 273 2.39 12.46 33.07
C ILE A 273 1.34 13.27 33.83
N SER A 274 1.69 13.76 35.02
CA SER A 274 0.84 14.64 35.84
C SER A 274 1.10 16.12 35.51
N ILE A 275 0.91 16.50 34.24
CA ILE A 275 1.06 17.90 33.78
C ILE A 275 -0.15 18.28 32.92
N PHE A 276 -1.08 19.01 33.52
CA PHE A 276 -2.23 19.57 32.80
C PHE A 276 -1.83 20.80 31.97
N PRO A 277 -2.31 20.98 30.72
CA PRO A 277 -3.18 20.08 29.96
C PRO A 277 -2.44 19.10 29.03
N ILE A 278 -1.10 19.03 29.09
CA ILE A 278 -0.30 18.14 28.21
C ILE A 278 -0.81 16.70 28.26
N ASN A 279 -1.07 16.20 29.46
CA ASN A 279 -1.58 14.86 29.71
C ASN A 279 -2.93 14.58 29.00
N LEU A 280 -3.88 15.52 29.10
CA LEU A 280 -5.18 15.48 28.42
C LEU A 280 -5.00 15.39 26.90
N PHE A 281 -4.08 16.17 26.31
CA PHE A 281 -3.82 16.16 24.87
C PHE A 281 -3.07 14.91 24.37
N ILE A 282 -2.25 14.27 25.22
CA ILE A 282 -1.71 12.92 24.95
C ILE A 282 -2.87 11.90 24.98
N GLY A 283 -3.83 12.06 25.90
CA GLY A 283 -5.08 11.30 25.90
C GLY A 283 -5.86 11.48 24.59
N MET A 284 -6.01 12.72 24.09
CA MET A 284 -6.61 12.97 22.78
C MET A 284 -5.83 12.28 21.64
N ALA A 285 -4.49 12.29 21.68
CA ALA A 285 -3.66 11.60 20.70
C ALA A 285 -3.83 10.07 20.70
N ALA A 286 -4.15 9.46 21.84
CA ALA A 286 -4.56 8.07 21.91
C ALA A 286 -5.91 7.83 21.20
N SER A 287 -6.91 8.70 21.43
CA SER A 287 -8.20 8.63 20.74
C SER A 287 -8.07 8.77 19.22
N ILE A 288 -7.16 9.63 18.73
CA ILE A 288 -6.85 9.78 17.30
C ILE A 288 -6.37 8.43 16.71
N ASN A 289 -5.48 7.73 17.42
CA ASN A 289 -4.98 6.43 16.98
C ASN A 289 -6.09 5.38 16.91
N PHE A 290 -6.92 5.26 17.95
CA PHE A 290 -8.05 4.33 17.95
C PHE A 290 -9.07 4.67 16.87
N MET A 291 -9.38 5.95 16.65
CA MET A 291 -10.29 6.41 15.60
C MET A 291 -9.76 6.09 14.19
N LEU A 292 -8.48 6.36 13.91
CA LEU A 292 -7.86 6.06 12.62
C LEU A 292 -7.77 4.55 12.37
N GLY A 293 -7.52 3.76 13.41
CA GLY A 293 -7.56 2.30 13.35
C GLY A 293 -8.97 1.77 13.07
N LEU A 294 -9.99 2.26 13.79
CA LEU A 294 -11.40 1.90 13.58
C LEU A 294 -11.91 2.29 12.20
N PHE A 295 -11.51 3.46 11.70
CA PHE A 295 -11.85 3.90 10.35
C PHE A 295 -11.32 2.94 9.29
N ASN A 296 -10.04 2.53 9.38
CA ASN A 296 -9.47 1.54 8.47
C ASN A 296 -10.01 0.12 8.68
N LEU A 297 -10.65 -0.17 9.82
CA LEU A 297 -11.37 -1.43 10.08
C LEU A 297 -12.80 -1.43 9.51
N ILE A 298 -13.31 -0.34 8.91
CA ILE A 298 -14.60 -0.37 8.21
C ILE A 298 -14.51 -1.36 7.03
N PRO A 299 -15.43 -2.35 6.90
CA PRO A 299 -15.33 -3.41 5.91
C PRO A 299 -15.90 -2.95 4.56
N ILE A 300 -15.25 -1.96 3.94
CA ILE A 300 -15.68 -1.35 2.67
C ILE A 300 -14.46 -1.04 1.78
N GLY A 301 -14.46 -1.60 0.57
CA GLY A 301 -13.65 -1.13 -0.55
C GLY A 301 -12.13 -1.23 -0.32
N ILE A 302 -11.45 -0.07 -0.28
CA ILE A 302 -9.98 0.02 -0.19
C ILE A 302 -9.45 -0.10 1.25
N LEU A 303 -10.32 -0.01 2.26
CA LEU A 303 -9.96 -0.04 3.68
C LEU A 303 -9.55 -1.45 4.11
N ASP A 304 -8.71 -1.56 5.13
CA ASP A 304 -8.11 -2.84 5.52
C ASP A 304 -9.12 -3.83 6.09
N GLY A 305 -10.13 -3.32 6.79
CA GLY A 305 -11.22 -4.07 7.38
C GLY A 305 -11.91 -5.02 6.41
N GLU A 306 -12.03 -4.64 5.14
CA GLU A 306 -12.64 -5.47 4.08
C GLU A 306 -11.88 -6.78 3.88
N ASN A 307 -10.55 -6.71 3.84
CA ASN A 307 -9.69 -7.89 3.66
C ASN A 307 -9.57 -8.69 4.96
N ILE A 308 -9.48 -8.02 6.11
CA ILE A 308 -9.39 -8.69 7.42
C ILE A 308 -10.70 -9.44 7.72
N PHE A 309 -11.87 -8.86 7.42
CA PHE A 309 -13.18 -9.48 7.64
C PHE A 309 -13.38 -10.72 6.76
N LYS A 310 -12.97 -10.65 5.48
CA LYS A 310 -13.01 -11.80 4.55
C LYS A 310 -12.02 -12.90 4.94
N TRP A 311 -10.84 -12.55 5.43
CA TRP A 311 -9.82 -13.51 5.88
C TRP A 311 -10.16 -14.18 7.21
N ASN A 312 -10.40 -13.40 8.27
CA ASN A 312 -10.60 -13.92 9.62
C ASN A 312 -11.46 -12.98 10.48
N LYS A 313 -12.76 -13.28 10.53
CA LYS A 313 -13.74 -12.55 11.34
C LYS A 313 -13.37 -12.47 12.84
N LYS A 314 -12.66 -13.46 13.41
CA LYS A 314 -12.26 -13.41 14.83
C LYS A 314 -11.22 -12.31 15.07
N VAL A 315 -10.23 -12.19 14.18
CA VAL A 315 -9.21 -11.12 14.25
C VAL A 315 -9.84 -9.76 14.01
N TYR A 316 -10.73 -9.67 13.01
CA TYR A 316 -11.51 -8.46 12.74
C TYR A 316 -12.27 -7.98 14.00
N PHE A 317 -13.12 -8.83 14.58
CA PHE A 317 -13.94 -8.45 15.73
C PHE A 317 -13.09 -8.17 16.97
N PHE A 318 -11.99 -8.89 17.18
CA PHE A 318 -11.04 -8.58 18.26
C PHE A 318 -10.49 -7.14 18.12
N LEU A 319 -9.95 -6.77 16.96
CA LEU A 319 -9.40 -5.43 16.74
C LEU A 319 -10.45 -4.34 16.90
N VAL A 320 -11.63 -4.52 16.31
CA VAL A 320 -12.75 -3.56 16.41
C VAL A 320 -13.22 -3.39 17.86
N ILE A 321 -13.47 -4.48 18.58
CA ILE A 321 -13.96 -4.44 19.97
C ILE A 321 -12.90 -3.84 20.90
N SER A 322 -11.63 -4.21 20.76
CA SER A 322 -10.54 -3.65 21.57
C SER A 322 -10.42 -2.13 21.39
N MET A 323 -10.44 -1.63 20.15
CA MET A 323 -10.39 -0.19 19.91
C MET A 323 -11.66 0.54 20.37
N LEU A 324 -12.86 -0.05 20.19
CA LEU A 324 -14.12 0.53 20.67
C LEU A 324 -14.14 0.65 22.20
N ILE A 325 -13.66 -0.35 22.93
CA ILE A 325 -13.56 -0.29 24.39
C ILE A 325 -12.59 0.82 24.81
N LEU A 326 -11.39 0.87 24.22
CA LEU A 326 -10.38 1.86 24.60
C LEU A 326 -10.79 3.30 24.24
N ILE A 327 -11.40 3.53 23.08
CA ILE A 327 -11.87 4.87 22.70
C ILE A 327 -13.04 5.33 23.59
N ILE A 328 -13.94 4.42 24.01
CA ILE A 328 -15.03 4.75 24.96
C ILE A 328 -14.46 5.08 26.35
N ILE A 329 -13.55 4.26 26.88
CA ILE A 329 -12.91 4.52 28.18
C ILE A 329 -12.19 5.87 28.15
N ASN A 330 -11.39 6.14 27.11
CA ASN A 330 -10.65 7.39 27.00
C ASN A 330 -11.56 8.60 26.79
N TYR A 331 -12.63 8.47 26.00
CA TYR A 331 -13.66 9.51 25.86
C TYR A 331 -14.27 9.84 27.23
N ILE A 332 -14.67 8.84 28.02
CA ILE A 332 -15.18 9.05 29.38
C ILE A 332 -14.12 9.76 30.24
N SER A 333 -12.85 9.30 30.22
CA SER A 333 -11.76 9.93 30.96
C SER A 333 -11.56 11.42 30.61
N ILE A 334 -11.65 11.77 29.32
CA ILE A 334 -11.50 13.15 28.82
C ILE A 334 -12.66 14.04 29.28
N TYR A 335 -13.90 13.55 29.21
CA TYR A 335 -15.12 14.35 29.43
C TYR A 335 -15.72 14.25 30.85
N LEU A 336 -15.06 13.58 31.79
CA LEU A 336 -15.46 13.58 33.21
C LEU A 336 -15.41 15.02 33.79
N PRO A 337 -16.29 15.36 34.76
CA PRO A 337 -16.22 16.64 35.48
C PRO A 337 -14.86 16.82 36.18
N PRO A 338 -14.31 18.04 36.30
CA PRO A 338 -12.96 18.27 36.85
C PRO A 338 -12.70 17.61 38.21
N ALA A 339 -13.70 17.53 39.09
CA ALA A 339 -13.60 16.91 40.41
C ALA A 339 -13.40 15.38 40.40
N SER A 340 -13.63 14.72 39.26
CA SER A 340 -13.44 13.27 39.08
C SER A 340 -12.67 12.92 37.80
N ASN A 341 -12.12 13.92 37.11
CA ASN A 341 -11.42 13.75 35.85
C ASN A 341 -9.95 13.39 36.09
N PRO A 342 -9.47 12.23 35.62
CA PRO A 342 -8.12 11.72 35.89
C PRO A 342 -6.99 12.55 35.25
N TYR A 343 -7.30 13.57 34.45
CA TYR A 343 -6.32 14.50 33.90
C TYR A 343 -6.09 15.76 34.76
N TYR A 344 -6.96 16.04 35.74
CA TYR A 344 -6.86 17.19 36.66
C TYR A 344 -6.20 16.79 38.00
N ILE A 345 -5.10 16.04 37.92
CA ILE A 345 -4.27 15.57 39.05
C ILE A 345 -3.09 16.52 39.27
#